data_AF-A0A0T5P3K0-F1
#
_entry.id   AF-A0A0T5P3K0-F1
#
_cell.length_a   1.000
_cell.length_b   1.000
_cell.length_c   1.000
_cell.angle_alpha   90.00
_cell.angle_beta   90.00
_cell.angle_gamma   90.00
#
_symmetry.space_group_name_H-M   'P 1'
#
loop_
_entity.id
_entity.type
_entity.pdbx_description
1 polymer ?
#
loop_
_entity_poly.entity_id
_entity_poly.type
_entity_poly.pdbx_seq_one_letter_code
_entity_poly.pdbx_strand_id
1 'polypeptide(L)' 'MTPLTEDLNRLHDRILETEPESRQKFLPKLNELIGRMHEAGQEVPAGIRDLHEDLTADAIEAQFDNLPV' A
#
# COMPACT_ATOMS: atom_id res chain seq x y z
N MET A 1 -12.56 -12.46 -11.16
CA MET A 1 -11.51 -11.79 -10.34
C MET A 1 -10.50 -12.87 -9.96
N THR A 2 -9.20 -12.57 -9.98
CA THR A 2 -8.18 -13.51 -9.49
C THR A 2 -8.09 -13.41 -7.97
N PRO A 3 -7.67 -14.48 -7.26
CA PRO A 3 -7.51 -14.44 -5.80
C PRO A 3 -6.57 -13.31 -5.37
N LEU A 4 -5.57 -13.00 -6.19
CA LEU A 4 -4.60 -11.94 -5.94
C LEU A 4 -5.26 -10.55 -5.94
N THR A 5 -6.16 -10.26 -6.88
CA THR A 5 -6.94 -9.00 -6.91
C THR A 5 -7.86 -8.89 -5.70
N GLU A 6 -8.46 -10.00 -5.26
CA GLU A 6 -9.37 -10.02 -4.12
C GLU A 6 -8.64 -9.76 -2.80
N ASP A 7 -7.47 -10.38 -2.62
CA ASP A 7 -6.58 -10.12 -1.49
C ASP A 7 -6.12 -8.66 -1.45
N LEU A 8 -5.84 -8.07 -2.62
CA LEU A 8 -5.41 -6.68 -2.74
C LEU A 8 -6.52 -5.70 -2.40
N ASN A 9 -7.75 -5.94 -2.87
CA ASN A 9 -8.91 -5.13 -2.50
C ASN A 9 -9.20 -5.21 -1.00
N ARG A 10 -9.13 -6.40 -0.40
CA ARG A 10 -9.31 -6.56 1.05
C ARG A 10 -8.23 -5.83 1.85
N LEU A 11 -6.98 -5.87 1.37
CA LEU A 11 -5.89 -5.13 2.00
C LEU A 11 -6.15 -3.63 1.91
N HIS A 12 -6.61 -3.14 0.76
CA HIS A 12 -6.96 -1.74 0.54
C HIS A 12 -8.07 -1.27 1.49
N ASP A 13 -9.19 -2.00 1.57
CA ASP A 13 -10.28 -1.67 2.49
C ASP A 13 -9.77 -1.60 3.94
N ARG A 14 -8.96 -2.58 4.35
CA ARG A 14 -8.37 -2.60 5.69
C ARG A 14 -7.44 -1.41 5.95
N ILE A 15 -6.69 -0.95 4.96
CA ILE A 15 -5.84 0.24 5.08
C ILE A 15 -6.71 1.48 5.28
N LEU A 16 -7.80 1.62 4.52
CA LEU A 16 -8.73 2.75 4.66
C LEU A 16 -9.40 2.77 6.04
N GLU A 17 -9.74 1.60 6.57
CA GLU A 17 -10.29 1.42 7.93
C GLU A 17 -9.26 1.62 9.05
N THR A 18 -7.97 1.55 8.73
CA THR A 18 -6.91 1.76 9.74
C THR A 18 -6.59 3.25 9.89
N GLU A 19 -6.23 3.65 11.11
CA GLU A 19 -5.77 5.01 11.40
C GLU A 19 -4.55 5.40 10.55
N PRO A 20 -4.49 6.64 10.03
CA PRO A 20 -3.44 7.11 9.12
C PRO A 20 -2.03 6.76 9.59
N GLU A 21 -1.75 6.98 10.87
CA GLU A 21 -0.47 6.72 11.54
C GLU A 21 -0.06 5.23 11.62
N SER A 22 -0.96 4.32 11.25
CA SER A 22 -0.69 2.88 11.20
C SER A 22 -0.79 2.32 9.78
N ARG A 23 -1.22 3.12 8.79
CA ARG A 23 -1.36 2.67 7.40
C ARG A 23 -0.03 2.33 6.75
N GLN A 24 1.04 3.04 7.10
CA GLN A 24 2.40 2.78 6.64
C GLN A 24 2.95 1.41 7.09
N LYS A 25 2.33 0.75 8.08
CA LYS A 25 2.69 -0.63 8.45
C LYS A 25 2.28 -1.64 7.37
N PHE A 26 1.33 -1.28 6.50
CA PHE A 26 0.84 -2.15 5.42
C PHE A 26 1.59 -1.96 4.10
N LEU A 27 2.37 -0.89 3.94
CA LEU A 27 3.25 -0.64 2.78
C LEU A 27 4.08 -1.84 2.33
N PRO A 28 4.81 -2.56 3.21
CA PRO A 28 5.58 -3.73 2.78
C PRO A 28 4.69 -4.85 2.22
N LYS A 29 3.51 -5.04 2.81
CA LYS A 29 2.56 -6.05 2.34
C LYS A 29 1.89 -5.65 1.03
N LEU A 30 1.58 -4.36 0.87
CA LEU A 30 1.03 -3.77 -0.35
C LEU A 30 2.04 -3.90 -1.51
N ASN A 31 3.31 -3.58 -1.26
CA ASN A 31 4.41 -3.77 -2.22
C ASN A 31 4.57 -5.22 -2.67
N GLU A 32 4.50 -6.18 -1.73
CA GLU A 32 4.57 -7.60 -2.06
C GLU A 32 3.44 -8.02 -3.01
N LEU A 33 2.20 -7.61 -2.74
CA LEU A 33 1.05 -7.97 -3.58
C LEU A 33 1.09 -7.31 -4.95
N ILE A 34 1.49 -6.04 -5.02
CA ILE A 34 1.72 -5.31 -6.28
C ILE A 34 2.79 -6.03 -7.12
N GLY A 35 3.92 -6.40 -6.50
CA GLY A 35 4.98 -7.15 -7.16
C GLY A 35 4.47 -8.48 -7.75
N ARG A 36 3.70 -9.23 -6.96
CA ARG A 36 3.07 -10.47 -7.43
C ARG A 36 2.08 -10.25 -8.57
N MET A 37 1.36 -9.14 -8.61
CA MET A 37 0.47 -8.81 -9.73
C MET A 37 1.28 -8.59 -11.00
N HIS A 38 2.38 -7.82 -10.92
CA HIS A 38 3.29 -7.62 -12.04
C HIS A 38 3.91 -8.92 -12.53
N GLU A 39 4.37 -9.80 -11.63
CA GLU A 39 4.91 -11.12 -11.97
C GLU A 39 3.88 -12.03 -12.65
N ALA A 40 2.62 -11.92 -12.21
CA ALA A 40 1.49 -12.65 -12.81
C ALA A 40 0.98 -12.01 -14.12
N GLY A 41 1.58 -10.90 -14.59
CA GLY A 41 1.14 -10.16 -15.78
C GLY A 41 -0.22 -9.49 -15.61
N GLN A 42 -0.64 -9.23 -14.37
CA GLN A 42 -1.90 -8.59 -14.04
C GLN A 42 -1.74 -7.10 -13.81
N GLU A 43 -2.72 -6.32 -14.28
CA GLU A 43 -2.75 -4.88 -14.05
C GLU A 43 -3.17 -4.55 -12.62
N VAL A 44 -2.40 -3.68 -11.98
CA VAL A 44 -2.72 -3.15 -10.65
C VAL A 44 -3.83 -2.10 -10.76
N PRO A 45 -4.94 -2.24 -10.01
CA PRO A 45 -6.05 -1.28 -10.04
C PRO A 45 -5.59 0.14 -9.69
N ALA A 46 -6.22 1.16 -10.29
CA ALA A 46 -5.84 2.56 -10.09
C ALA A 46 -5.89 2.99 -8.60
N GLY A 47 -6.98 2.71 -7.89
CA GLY A 47 -7.09 3.09 -6.47
C GLY A 47 -6.04 2.46 -5.55
N ILE A 48 -5.53 1.27 -5.91
CA ILE A 48 -4.41 0.62 -5.19
C ILE A 48 -3.11 1.39 -5.42
N ARG A 49 -2.89 1.83 -6.66
CA ARG A 49 -1.69 2.55 -7.06
C ARG A 49 -1.64 3.92 -6.42
N ASP A 50 -2.77 4.61 -6.40
CA ASP A 50 -2.93 5.91 -5.74
C ASP A 50 -2.67 5.77 -4.23
N LEU A 51 -3.30 4.78 -3.58
CA LEU A 51 -3.05 4.48 -2.17
C LEU A 51 -1.57 4.15 -1.90
N HIS A 52 -0.92 3.39 -2.77
CA HIS A 52 0.49 3.05 -2.63
C HIS A 52 1.38 4.30 -2.69
N GLU A 53 1.10 5.24 -3.60
CA GLU A 53 1.82 6.50 -3.73
C GLU A 53 1.63 7.37 -2.48
N ASP A 54 0.39 7.53 -2.03
CA ASP A 54 0.06 8.29 -0.80
C ASP A 54 0.80 7.74 0.42
N LEU A 55 0.75 6.42 0.64
CA LEU A 55 1.42 5.81 1.78
C LEU A 55 2.94 5.93 1.68
N THR A 56 3.49 5.86 0.46
CA THR A 56 4.93 6.02 0.24
C THR A 56 5.37 7.44 0.58
N ALA A 57 4.58 8.44 0.19
CA ALA A 57 4.82 9.83 0.55
C ALA A 57 4.77 10.03 2.08
N ASP A 58 3.71 9.54 2.73
CA ASP A 58 3.55 9.60 4.19
C ASP A 58 4.72 8.92 4.94
N ALA A 59 5.18 7.76 4.45
CA ALA A 59 6.29 7.04 5.05
C ALA A 59 7.64 7.77 4.90
N ILE A 60 7.83 8.49 3.79
CA ILE A 60 9.00 9.35 3.58
C ILE A 60 8.94 10.53 4.55
N GLU A 61 7.80 11.22 4.66
CA GLU A 61 7.64 12.35 5.59
C GLU A 61 7.86 11.94 7.05
N ALA A 62 7.26 10.82 7.47
CA ALA A 62 7.46 10.26 8.81
C ALA A 62 8.92 9.84 9.11
N GLN A 63 9.72 9.54 8.07
CA GLN A 63 11.14 9.25 8.22
C GLN A 63 11.98 10.51 8.48
N PHE A 64 11.53 11.67 7.98
CA PHE A 64 12.22 12.95 8.18
C PHE A 64 11.78 13.68 9.47
N ASP A 65 10.55 13.47 9.95
CA ASP A 65 10.04 14.07 11.20
C ASP A 65 10.78 13.58 12.47
N ASN A 66 11.45 12.42 12.39
CA ASN A 66 12.25 11.84 13.48
C ASN A 66 13.72 12.30 13.54
N LEU A 67 14.13 13.29 12.76
CA LEU A 67 15.46 13.88 12.89
C LEU A 67 15.41 14.99 13.95
N PRO A 68 15.96 14.79 15.17
CA PRO A 68 16.10 15.90 16.11
C PRO A 68 17.08 16.91 15.51
N VAL A 69 16.69 18.19 15.50
CA VAL A 69 17.62 19.30 15.28
C VAL A 69 18.60 19.45 16.43
#